data_AF-A0A6B9FBA8-F1
#
_entry.id   AF-A0A6B9FBA8-F1
#
_cell.length_a   1.000
_cell.length_b   1.000
_cell.length_c   1.000
_cell.angle_alpha   90.00
_cell.angle_beta   90.00
_cell.angle_gamma   90.00
#
_symmetry.space_group_name_H-M   'P 1'
#
loop_
_entity.id
_entity.type
_entity.pdbx_description
1 polymer ?
#
loop_
_entity_poly.entity_id
_entity_poly.type
_entity_poly.pdbx_seq_one_letter_code
_entity_poly.pdbx_strand_id
1 'polypeptide(L)'
;MCPATCHGPDGLDLSREEAWVLHVAILAHVERRVEAGRSPDRGVALLDRVEACEPLDTGDRSLVRGALTTYLTDAPERDREPARSILSTLDAQPSSSQ
;
A
#
# COMPACT_ATOMS: atom_id res chain seq x y z
N MET A 1 2.92 1.95 26.98
CA MET A 1 1.70 1.37 26.41
C MET A 1 2.02 1.09 24.96
N CYS A 2 2.08 -0.18 24.56
CA CYS A 2 2.33 -0.52 23.16
C CYS A 2 1.14 0.01 22.34
N PRO A 3 1.36 0.78 21.26
CA PRO A 3 0.24 1.21 20.43
C PRO A 3 -0.45 -0.04 19.91
N ALA A 4 -1.78 0.05 19.74
CA ALA A 4 -2.57 -0.94 19.03
C ALA A 4 -1.78 -1.36 17.79
N THR A 5 -1.72 -2.68 17.51
CA THR A 5 -1.12 -3.21 16.29
C THR A 5 -1.73 -2.47 15.13
N CYS A 6 -1.02 -1.47 14.64
CA CYS A 6 -1.50 -0.66 13.55
C CYS A 6 -1.66 -1.59 12.34
N HIS A 7 -2.86 -1.57 11.79
CA HIS A 7 -3.24 -2.45 10.70
C HIS A 7 -3.09 -1.74 9.34
N GLY A 8 -2.30 -0.68 9.26
CA GLY A 8 -2.05 0.06 8.02
C GLY A 8 -2.08 1.58 8.23
N PRO A 9 -1.94 2.36 7.15
CA PRO A 9 -1.91 3.81 7.23
C PRO A 9 -3.24 4.38 7.72
N ASP A 10 -3.17 5.41 8.56
CA ASP A 10 -4.33 6.08 9.12
C ASP A 10 -5.33 6.53 8.05
N GLY A 11 -6.61 6.25 8.29
CA GLY A 11 -7.71 6.53 7.36
C GLY A 11 -8.02 5.39 6.38
N LEU A 12 -7.19 4.35 6.30
CA LEU A 12 -7.55 3.08 5.67
C LEU A 12 -7.84 2.05 6.77
N ASP A 13 -9.12 1.72 6.96
CA ASP A 13 -9.55 0.69 7.92
C ASP A 13 -9.26 -0.70 7.33
N LEU A 14 -7.99 -1.09 7.40
CA LEU A 14 -7.48 -2.34 6.88
C LEU A 14 -7.43 -3.39 7.99
N SER A 15 -7.74 -4.63 7.64
CA SER A 15 -7.41 -5.80 8.44
C SER A 15 -5.90 -6.03 8.47
N ARG A 16 -5.43 -6.85 9.41
CA ARG A 16 -4.01 -7.26 9.49
C ARG A 16 -3.51 -7.93 8.20
N GLU A 17 -4.36 -8.70 7.53
CA GLU A 17 -4.01 -9.39 6.29
C GLU A 17 -3.88 -8.39 5.14
N GLU A 18 -4.80 -7.44 5.03
CA GLU A 18 -4.72 -6.34 4.06
C GLU A 18 -3.50 -5.46 4.31
N ALA A 19 -3.17 -5.16 5.56
CA ALA A 19 -1.95 -4.43 5.94
C ALA A 19 -0.69 -5.12 5.40
N TRP A 20 -0.61 -6.44 5.57
CA TRP A 20 0.50 -7.24 5.10
C TRP A 20 0.59 -7.26 3.57
N VAL A 21 -0.54 -7.44 2.89
CA VAL A 21 -0.60 -7.43 1.43
C VAL A 21 -0.24 -6.06 0.86
N LEU A 22 -0.68 -4.97 1.49
CA LEU A 22 -0.27 -3.61 1.13
C LEU A 22 1.25 -3.45 1.21
N HIS A 23 1.84 -3.86 2.34
CA HIS A 23 3.29 -3.78 2.55
C HIS A 23 4.05 -4.57 1.47
N VAL A 24 3.67 -5.83 1.23
CA VAL A 24 4.32 -6.67 0.19
C VAL A 24 4.15 -6.07 -1.21
N ALA A 25 3.00 -5.50 -1.54
CA ALA A 25 2.77 -4.88 -2.84
C ALA A 25 3.66 -3.64 -3.07
N ILE A 26 3.87 -2.82 -2.03
CA ILE A 26 4.77 -1.66 -2.07
C ILE A 26 6.23 -2.13 -2.17
N LEU A 27 6.62 -3.14 -1.39
CA LEU A 27 7.96 -3.72 -1.45
C LEU A 27 8.27 -4.27 -2.85
N ALA A 28 7.34 -5.04 -3.44
CA ALA A 28 7.47 -5.55 -4.79
C ALA A 28 7.53 -4.41 -5.85
N HIS A 29 6.88 -3.26 -5.59
CA HIS A 29 7.04 -2.08 -6.43
C HIS A 29 8.46 -1.50 -6.34
N VAL A 30 9.00 -1.37 -5.12
CA VAL A 30 10.38 -0.90 -4.88
C VAL A 30 11.39 -1.80 -5.59
N GLU A 31 11.27 -3.12 -5.43
CA GLU A 31 12.15 -4.11 -6.08
C GLU A 31 12.14 -3.94 -7.61
N ARG A 32 10.95 -3.88 -8.23
CA ARG A 32 10.82 -3.65 -9.68
C ARG A 32 11.43 -2.32 -10.15
N ARG A 33 11.44 -1.29 -9.31
CA ARG A 33 12.07 0.00 -9.64
C ARG A 33 13.58 -0.13 -9.66
N VAL A 34 14.14 -0.78 -8.65
CA VAL A 34 15.58 -1.07 -8.54
C VAL A 34 16.05 -1.94 -9.70
N GLU A 35 15.35 -3.04 -10.00
CA GLU A 35 15.65 -3.93 -11.12
C GLU A 35 15.66 -3.21 -12.47
N ALA A 36 14.78 -2.22 -12.64
CA ALA A 36 14.71 -1.41 -13.85
C ALA A 36 15.72 -0.23 -13.88
N GLY A 37 16.65 -0.16 -12.92
CA GLY A 37 17.64 0.92 -12.81
C GLY A 37 17.02 2.29 -12.53
N ARG A 38 15.83 2.34 -11.93
CA ARG A 38 15.12 3.57 -11.58
C ARG A 38 15.18 3.82 -10.08
N SER A 39 15.12 5.08 -9.68
CA SER A 39 15.06 5.45 -8.25
C SER A 39 13.83 4.79 -7.57
N PRO A 40 14.05 4.14 -6.40
CA PRO A 40 13.00 3.57 -5.55
C PRO A 40 12.54 4.52 -4.44
N ASP A 41 13.13 5.72 -4.30
CA ASP A 41 13.03 6.56 -3.10
C ASP A 41 11.59 6.85 -2.68
N ARG A 42 10.71 7.10 -3.66
CA ARG A 42 9.29 7.34 -3.39
C ARG A 42 8.56 6.11 -2.84
N GLY A 43 8.93 4.91 -3.30
CA GLY A 43 8.37 3.66 -2.78
C GLY A 43 8.89 3.34 -1.39
N VAL A 44 10.16 3.64 -1.11
CA VAL A 44 10.75 3.49 0.24
C VAL A 44 10.09 4.45 1.23
N ALA A 45 9.97 5.73 0.89
CA ALA A 45 9.30 6.71 1.74
C ALA A 45 7.82 6.35 2.01
N LEU A 46 7.14 5.75 1.03
CA LEU A 46 5.79 5.24 1.22
C LEU A 46 5.74 4.04 2.18
N LEU A 47 6.74 3.15 2.12
CA LEU A 47 6.83 2.00 3.03
C LEU A 47 7.02 2.48 4.47
N ASP A 48 7.94 3.42 4.70
CA ASP A 48 8.16 4.04 6.01
C ASP A 48 6.87 4.66 6.58
N ARG A 49 6.11 5.36 5.73
CA ARG A 49 4.82 5.96 6.08
C ARG A 49 3.79 4.91 6.51
N VAL A 50 3.67 3.83 5.75
CA VAL A 50 2.75 2.71 6.06
C VAL A 50 3.14 2.02 7.37
N GLU A 51 4.44 1.80 7.61
CA GLU A 51 4.95 1.21 8.85
C GLU A 51 4.77 2.11 10.07
N ALA A 52 4.88 3.43 9.87
CA ALA A 52 4.62 4.45 10.87
C ALA A 52 3.12 4.74 11.07
N CYS A 53 2.24 4.10 10.28
CA CYS A 53 0.79 4.27 10.35
C CYS A 53 0.32 5.68 9.98
N GLU A 54 1.16 6.42 9.28
CA GLU A 54 0.87 7.77 8.89
C GLU A 54 -0.17 7.82 7.76
N PRO A 55 -1.00 8.89 7.70
CA PRO A 55 -2.00 9.03 6.67
C PRO A 55 -1.37 9.18 5.29
N LEU A 56 -1.98 8.55 4.29
CA LEU A 56 -1.55 8.66 2.90
C LEU A 56 -2.09 9.94 2.24
N ASP A 57 -1.24 10.63 1.48
CA ASP A 57 -1.67 11.72 0.61
C ASP A 57 -2.25 11.20 -0.73
N THR A 58 -2.71 12.10 -1.60
CA THR A 58 -3.27 11.70 -2.92
C THR A 58 -2.22 11.01 -3.80
N GLY A 59 -0.97 11.47 -3.75
CA GLY A 59 0.13 10.91 -4.53
C GLY A 59 0.51 9.50 -4.05
N ASP A 60 0.50 9.28 -2.74
CA ASP A 60 0.68 7.97 -2.12
C ASP A 60 -0.44 7.03 -2.52
N ARG A 61 -1.70 7.46 -2.41
CA ARG A 61 -2.86 6.64 -2.80
C ARG A 61 -2.77 6.23 -4.28
N SER A 62 -2.33 7.13 -5.16
CA SER A 62 -2.08 6.79 -6.57
C SER A 62 -0.96 5.77 -6.75
N LEU A 63 0.13 5.90 -5.99
CA LEU A 63 1.25 4.95 -6.03
C LEU A 63 0.81 3.57 -5.53
N VAL A 64 0.12 3.51 -4.38
CA VAL A 64 -0.45 2.27 -3.84
C VAL A 64 -1.37 1.60 -4.85
N ARG A 65 -2.26 2.36 -5.51
CA ARG A 65 -3.16 1.81 -6.53
C ARG A 65 -2.35 1.15 -7.66
N GLY A 66 -1.34 1.84 -8.18
CA GLY A 66 -0.46 1.30 -9.22
C GLY A 66 0.37 0.08 -8.76
N ALA A 67 0.87 0.10 -7.53
CA ALA A 67 1.62 -1.00 -6.93
C ALA A 67 0.74 -2.26 -6.79
N LEU A 68 -0.47 -2.13 -6.25
CA LEU A 68 -1.44 -3.22 -6.08
C LEU A 68 -1.90 -3.77 -7.43
N THR A 69 -2.25 -2.92 -8.40
CA THR A 69 -2.64 -3.38 -9.75
C THR A 69 -1.52 -4.18 -10.41
N THR A 70 -0.27 -3.72 -10.28
CA THR A 70 0.88 -4.45 -10.83
C THR A 70 1.10 -5.77 -10.09
N TYR A 71 1.06 -5.74 -8.75
CA TYR A 71 1.23 -6.91 -7.89
C TYR A 71 0.19 -8.00 -8.20
N LEU A 72 -1.07 -7.63 -8.41
CA LEU A 72 -2.17 -8.55 -8.75
C LEU A 72 -1.95 -9.37 -10.02
N THR A 73 -1.04 -8.97 -10.91
CA THR A 73 -0.72 -9.71 -12.13
C THR A 73 -0.07 -11.06 -11.83
N ASP A 74 0.70 -11.14 -10.74
CA ASP A 74 1.45 -12.35 -10.33
C ASP A 74 1.26 -12.70 -8.84
N ALA A 75 0.27 -12.07 -8.19
CA ALA A 75 0.03 -12.28 -6.77
C ALA A 75 -0.39 -13.74 -6.47
N PRO A 76 0.12 -14.34 -5.37
CA PRO A 76 -0.34 -15.65 -4.90
C PRO A 76 -1.82 -15.58 -4.51
N GLU A 77 -2.54 -16.70 -4.62
CA GLU A 77 -3.99 -16.73 -4.44
C GLU A 77 -4.48 -16.12 -3.12
N ARG A 78 -3.74 -16.37 -2.03
CA ARG A 78 -4.00 -15.81 -0.69
C ARG A 78 -4.10 -14.29 -0.71
N ASP A 79 -3.26 -13.61 -1.50
CA ASP A 79 -3.11 -12.16 -1.43
C ASP A 79 -4.07 -11.43 -2.39
N ARG A 80 -4.76 -12.16 -3.29
CA ARG A 80 -5.58 -11.58 -4.36
C ARG A 80 -6.87 -10.93 -3.87
N GLU A 81 -7.55 -11.54 -2.92
CA GLU A 81 -8.80 -10.97 -2.36
C GLU A 81 -8.49 -9.74 -1.49
N PRO A 82 -7.53 -9.80 -0.54
CA PRO A 82 -7.13 -8.63 0.23
C PRO A 82 -6.65 -7.46 -0.65
N ALA A 83 -5.85 -7.72 -1.68
CA ALA A 83 -5.40 -6.69 -2.62
C ALA A 83 -6.55 -5.98 -3.34
N ARG A 84 -7.62 -6.71 -3.70
CA ARG A 84 -8.81 -6.12 -4.32
C ARG A 84 -9.66 -5.34 -3.33
N SER A 85 -9.78 -5.83 -2.10
CA SER A 85 -10.47 -5.11 -1.02
C SER A 85 -9.82 -3.74 -0.76
N ILE A 86 -8.48 -3.69 -0.66
CA ILE A 86 -7.74 -2.43 -0.48
C ILE A 86 -8.00 -1.46 -1.64
N LEU A 87 -7.99 -1.93 -2.90
CA LEU A 87 -8.30 -1.09 -4.06
C LEU A 87 -9.71 -0.51 -3.98
N SER A 88 -10.69 -1.33 -3.59
CA SER A 88 -12.08 -0.89 -3.39
C SER A 88 -12.17 0.19 -2.31
N THR A 89 -11.48 0.04 -1.19
CA THR A 89 -11.42 1.04 -0.11
C THR A 89 -10.80 2.36 -0.60
N LEU A 90 -9.74 2.29 -1.41
CA LEU A 90 -9.10 3.47 -2.01
C LEU A 90 -9.99 4.17 -3.05
N ASP A 91 -10.87 3.44 -3.74
CA ASP A 91 -11.85 3.98 -4.69
C ASP A 91 -13.06 4.61 -3.96
N ALA A 92 -13.48 4.00 -2.85
CA ALA A 92 -14.62 4.46 -2.05
C ALA A 92 -14.32 5.73 -1.26
N GLN A 93 -13.07 5.97 -0.88
CA GLN A 93 -12.65 7.23 -0.27
C GLN A 93 -12.25 8.23 -1.37
N PRO A 94 -13.13 9.18 -1.75
CA PRO A 94 -12.69 10.28 -2.59
C PRO A 94 -11.55 10.98 -1.88
N SER A 95 -10.52 11.37 -2.64
CA SER A 95 -9.46 12.26 -2.13
C SER A 95 -10.16 13.44 -1.48
N SER A 96 -10.22 13.46 -0.16
CA SER A 96 -10.74 14.60 0.59
C SER A 96 -9.79 15.73 0.28
N SER A 97 -10.19 16.53 -0.70
CA SER A 97 -9.46 17.69 -1.16
C SER A 97 -9.44 18.67 0.00
N GLN A 98 -8.23 19.08 0.35
CA GLN A 98 -7.98 20.19 1.26
C GLN A 98 -8.45 21.50 0.62
#